data_AF-A0A845LS13-F1
#
_entry.id   AF-A0A845LS13-F1
#
_cell.length_a   1.000
_cell.length_b   1.000
_cell.length_c   1.000
_cell.angle_alpha   90.00
_cell.angle_beta   90.00
_cell.angle_gamma   90.00
#
_symmetry.space_group_name_H-M   'P 1'
#
loop_
_entity.id
_entity.type
_entity.pdbx_description
1 polymer ?
#
loop_
_entity_poly.entity_id
_entity_poly.type
_entity_poly.pdbx_seq_one_letter_code
_entity_poly.pdbx_strand_id
1 'polypeptide(L)'
;MSGLIQELINVISIEMTVLLTAAMPVIELRGAIPVGISLGLSPLHATLLSFIGSIIPVPFILFTIRPVFNALKKTKTFEKVIHKLTHRSLNNSGQIQKYGAWGLLVFVAIPLPGTGVWSGSLAAALLDMRFKWAFPAILVGNLIAAVLIFALSHGVVSVIGA
;
A
#
# COMPACT_ATOMS: atom_id res chain seq x y z
N MET A 1 -7.73 18.59 -34.24
CA MET A 1 -8.71 17.86 -33.41
C MET A 1 -8.21 16.48 -32.97
N SER A 2 -7.40 15.77 -33.78
CA SER A 2 -6.78 14.48 -33.40
C SER A 2 -5.68 14.60 -32.33
N GLY A 3 -4.84 15.64 -32.35
CA GLY A 3 -3.73 15.80 -31.39
C GLY A 3 -4.19 16.04 -29.95
N LEU A 4 -5.19 16.90 -29.74
CA LEU A 4 -5.72 17.20 -28.39
C LEU A 4 -6.40 15.98 -27.76
N ILE A 5 -7.07 15.16 -28.57
CA ILE A 5 -7.65 13.88 -28.13
C ILE A 5 -6.54 12.89 -27.75
N GLN A 6 -5.45 12.82 -28.51
CA GLN A 6 -4.31 11.95 -28.20
C GLN A 6 -3.58 12.38 -26.92
N GLU A 7 -3.39 13.68 -26.68
CA GLU A 7 -2.83 14.18 -25.43
C GLU A 7 -3.71 13.84 -24.23
N LEU A 8 -5.02 14.04 -24.34
CA LEU A 8 -5.98 13.63 -23.32
C LEU A 8 -5.91 12.13 -23.01
N ILE A 9 -5.88 11.29 -24.05
CA ILE A 9 -5.76 9.84 -23.91
C ILE A 9 -4.45 9.46 -23.22
N ASN A 10 -3.34 10.12 -23.58
CA ASN A 10 -2.03 9.85 -22.97
C ASN A 10 -2.00 10.24 -21.49
N VAL A 11 -2.54 11.41 -21.13
CA VAL A 11 -2.61 11.85 -19.73
C VAL A 11 -3.46 10.87 -18.91
N ILE A 12 -4.65 10.51 -19.38
CA ILE A 12 -5.53 9.54 -18.70
C ILE A 12 -4.82 8.18 -18.57
N SER A 13 -4.05 7.77 -19.58
CA SER A 13 -3.29 6.52 -19.56
C SER A 13 -2.16 6.55 -18.52
N ILE A 14 -1.46 7.67 -18.35
CA ILE A 14 -0.42 7.84 -17.33
C ILE A 14 -1.03 7.80 -15.93
N GLU A 15 -2.10 8.55 -15.68
CA GLU A 15 -2.76 8.56 -14.37
C GLU A 15 -3.29 7.18 -13.97
N MET A 16 -3.89 6.45 -14.92
CA MET A 16 -4.34 5.08 -14.72
C MET A 16 -3.16 4.14 -14.44
N THR A 17 -2.04 4.30 -15.15
CA THR A 17 -0.83 3.50 -14.92
C THR A 17 -0.33 3.69 -13.49
N VAL A 18 -0.28 4.93 -12.99
CA VAL A 18 0.15 5.23 -11.61
C VAL A 18 -0.81 4.64 -10.59
N LEU A 19 -2.12 4.79 -10.79
CA LEU A 19 -3.16 4.22 -9.94
C LEU A 19 -3.04 2.69 -9.83
N LEU A 20 -2.94 2.00 -10.97
CA LEU A 20 -2.82 0.54 -11.01
C LEU A 20 -1.51 0.06 -10.42
N THR A 21 -0.41 0.76 -10.71
CA THR A 21 0.91 0.48 -10.14
C THR A 21 0.88 0.59 -8.62
N ALA A 22 0.24 1.63 -8.08
CA ALA A 22 0.09 1.83 -6.64
C ALA A 22 -0.83 0.78 -5.98
N ALA A 23 -1.80 0.26 -6.74
CA ALA A 23 -2.63 -0.84 -6.29
C ALA A 23 -1.90 -2.19 -6.26
N MET A 24 -0.73 -2.34 -6.90
CA MET A 24 0.00 -3.62 -6.90
C MET A 24 0.73 -3.90 -5.57
N PRO A 25 0.77 -5.17 -5.11
CA PRO A 25 1.30 -5.55 -3.78
C PRO A 25 2.77 -5.28 -3.53
N VAL A 26 3.59 -5.25 -4.57
CA VAL A 26 5.06 -5.12 -4.45
C VAL A 26 5.52 -3.69 -4.62
N ILE A 27 4.84 -2.94 -5.49
CA ILE A 27 5.26 -1.60 -5.89
C ILE A 27 4.66 -0.58 -4.92
N GLU A 28 3.36 -0.69 -4.68
CA GLU A 28 2.58 0.19 -3.81
C GLU A 28 2.84 1.68 -4.07
N LEU A 29 2.50 2.52 -3.09
CA LEU A 29 2.76 3.95 -3.11
C LEU A 29 4.23 4.30 -3.37
N ARG A 30 5.16 3.47 -2.89
CA ARG A 30 6.60 3.78 -2.89
C ARG A 30 7.23 3.74 -4.28
N GLY A 31 6.81 2.79 -5.11
CA GLY A 31 7.26 2.73 -6.48
C GLY A 31 6.35 3.51 -7.44
N ALA A 32 5.06 3.65 -7.12
CA ALA A 32 4.15 4.42 -7.96
C ALA A 32 4.48 5.91 -8.00
N ILE A 33 4.99 6.50 -6.90
CA ILE A 33 5.40 7.92 -6.88
C ILE A 33 6.57 8.18 -7.85
N PRO A 34 7.73 7.49 -7.74
CA PRO A 34 8.81 7.64 -8.70
C PRO A 34 8.41 7.34 -10.15
N VAL A 35 7.55 6.34 -10.37
CA VAL A 35 7.03 6.01 -11.71
C VAL A 35 6.16 7.13 -12.27
N GLY A 36 5.29 7.74 -11.46
CA GLY A 36 4.48 8.88 -11.89
C GLY A 36 5.35 10.08 -12.26
N ILE A 37 6.38 10.35 -11.46
CA ILE A 37 7.35 11.43 -11.72
C ILE A 37 8.14 11.16 -13.02
N SER A 38 8.59 9.93 -13.23
CA SER A 38 9.35 9.58 -14.45
C SER A 38 8.49 9.61 -15.72
N LEU A 39 7.17 9.43 -15.60
CA LEU A 39 6.20 9.59 -16.66
C LEU A 39 5.77 11.05 -16.89
N GLY A 40 6.36 12.01 -16.17
CA GLY A 40 6.15 13.44 -16.37
C GLY A 40 5.05 14.07 -15.50
N LEU A 41 4.47 13.34 -14.53
CA LEU A 41 3.56 13.95 -13.56
C LEU A 41 4.35 14.81 -12.58
N SER A 42 3.74 15.93 -12.14
CA SER A 42 4.29 16.66 -10.99
C SER A 42 4.33 15.75 -9.76
N PRO A 43 5.33 15.87 -8.87
CA PRO A 43 5.44 14.93 -7.76
C PRO A 43 4.24 14.98 -6.81
N LEU A 44 3.56 16.12 -6.69
CA LEU A 44 2.33 16.22 -5.91
C LEU A 44 1.20 15.39 -6.55
N HIS A 45 1.00 15.51 -7.87
CA HIS A 45 -0.01 14.72 -8.59
C HIS A 45 0.30 13.22 -8.53
N ALA A 46 1.57 12.84 -8.72
CA ALA A 46 2.00 11.44 -8.59
C ALA A 46 1.74 10.89 -7.18
N THR A 47 2.01 11.66 -6.12
CA THR A 47 1.73 11.28 -4.72
C THR A 47 0.24 11.11 -4.45
N LEU A 48 -0.60 12.03 -4.92
CA LEU A 48 -2.05 11.94 -4.71
C LEU A 48 -2.65 10.70 -5.40
N LEU A 49 -2.31 10.47 -6.68
CA LEU A 49 -2.77 9.29 -7.42
C LEU A 49 -2.26 7.99 -6.79
N SER A 50 -0.99 7.97 -6.38
CA SER A 50 -0.40 6.80 -5.72
C SER A 50 -1.08 6.50 -4.38
N PHE A 51 -1.38 7.53 -3.57
CA PHE A 51 -2.09 7.37 -2.30
C PHE A 51 -3.50 6.81 -2.51
N ILE A 52 -4.25 7.34 -3.47
CA ILE A 52 -5.59 6.86 -3.79
C ILE A 52 -5.51 5.40 -4.27
N GLY A 53 -4.62 5.11 -5.24
CA GLY A 53 -4.46 3.79 -5.82
C GLY A 53 -4.08 2.72 -4.81
N SER A 54 -3.19 3.05 -3.87
CA SER A 54 -2.77 2.10 -2.83
C SER A 54 -3.86 1.81 -1.79
N ILE A 55 -4.83 2.70 -1.59
CA ILE A 55 -5.95 2.49 -0.66
C ILE A 55 -7.01 1.56 -1.24
N ILE A 56 -7.24 1.62 -2.56
CA ILE A 56 -8.25 0.80 -3.26
C ILE A 56 -8.23 -0.68 -2.83
N PRO A 57 -7.08 -1.39 -2.81
CA PRO A 57 -7.06 -2.81 -2.43
C PRO A 57 -7.37 -3.07 -0.93
N VAL A 58 -7.24 -2.07 -0.03
CA VAL A 58 -7.33 -2.27 1.42
C VAL A 58 -8.67 -2.85 1.88
N PRO A 59 -9.84 -2.28 1.50
CA PRO A 59 -11.12 -2.87 1.89
C PRO A 59 -11.27 -4.30 1.36
N PHE A 60 -10.86 -4.56 0.11
CA PHE A 60 -10.94 -5.89 -0.48
C PHE A 60 -10.09 -6.91 0.28
N ILE A 61 -8.85 -6.56 0.64
CA ILE A 61 -7.97 -7.43 1.44
C ILE A 61 -8.60 -7.69 2.81
N LEU A 62 -9.01 -6.65 3.54
CA LEU A 62 -9.57 -6.79 4.89
C LEU A 62 -10.88 -7.58 4.91
N PHE A 63 -11.76 -7.41 3.93
CA PHE A 63 -13.05 -8.12 3.88
C PHE A 63 -12.96 -9.53 3.27
N THR A 64 -12.03 -9.78 2.34
CA THR A 64 -11.95 -11.09 1.65
C THR A 64 -11.05 -12.06 2.42
N ILE A 65 -9.89 -11.60 2.89
CA ILE A 65 -8.92 -12.48 3.55
C ILE A 65 -9.43 -12.93 4.91
N ARG A 66 -10.11 -12.06 5.66
CA ARG A 66 -10.62 -12.37 7.00
C ARG A 66 -11.57 -13.59 7.05
N PRO A 67 -12.66 -13.68 6.26
CA PRO A 67 -13.54 -14.85 6.27
C PRO A 67 -12.85 -16.10 5.70
N VAL A 68 -12.04 -15.96 4.65
CA VAL A 68 -11.27 -17.08 4.08
C VAL A 68 -10.33 -17.66 5.14
N PHE A 69 -9.63 -16.81 5.87
CA PHE A 69 -8.72 -17.24 6.93
C PHE A 69 -9.46 -17.87 8.11
N ASN A 70 -10.59 -17.29 8.52
CA ASN A 70 -11.43 -17.86 9.59
C ASN A 70 -12.05 -19.21 9.18
N ALA A 71 -12.34 -19.43 7.90
CA ALA A 71 -12.74 -20.73 7.38
C ALA A 71 -11.56 -21.73 7.34
N LEU A 72 -10.40 -21.30 6.85
CA LEU A 72 -9.21 -22.15 6.78
C LEU A 72 -8.70 -22.57 8.17
N LYS A 73 -8.79 -21.71 9.19
CA LYS A 73 -8.47 -22.04 10.59
C LYS A 73 -9.27 -23.21 11.15
N LYS A 74 -10.50 -23.42 10.66
CA LYS A 74 -11.36 -24.53 11.08
C LYS A 74 -11.00 -25.86 10.41
N THR A 75 -10.12 -25.83 9.40
CA THR A 75 -9.82 -26.98 8.54
C THR A 75 -8.39 -27.46 8.79
N LYS A 76 -8.21 -28.62 9.45
CA LYS A 76 -6.89 -29.17 9.83
C LYS A 76 -5.90 -29.33 8.66
N THR A 77 -6.40 -29.48 7.43
CA THR A 77 -5.59 -29.66 6.21
C THR A 77 -4.75 -28.43 5.86
N PHE A 78 -5.20 -27.22 6.23
CA PHE A 78 -4.54 -25.96 5.86
C PHE A 78 -3.70 -25.35 6.98
N GLU A 79 -3.55 -26.06 8.10
CA GLU A 79 -2.80 -25.60 9.27
C GLU A 79 -1.38 -25.19 8.92
N LYS A 80 -0.65 -25.98 8.10
CA LYS A 80 0.71 -25.65 7.63
C LYS A 80 0.79 -24.38 6.77
N VAL A 81 -0.21 -24.15 5.90
CA VAL A 81 -0.24 -22.96 5.02
C VAL A 81 -0.54 -21.71 5.84
N ILE A 82 -1.50 -21.82 6.75
CA ILE A 82 -1.77 -20.79 7.76
C ILE A 82 -0.51 -20.52 8.57
N HIS A 83 0.16 -21.56 9.08
CA HIS A 83 1.36 -21.38 9.89
C HIS A 83 2.47 -20.70 9.10
N LYS A 84 2.66 -21.01 7.81
CA LYS A 84 3.68 -20.38 6.96
C LYS A 84 3.36 -18.93 6.62
N LEU A 85 2.10 -18.61 6.30
CA LEU A 85 1.62 -17.24 6.04
C LEU A 85 1.68 -16.39 7.31
N THR A 86 1.22 -16.97 8.42
CA THR A 86 1.24 -16.38 9.75
C THR A 86 2.70 -16.15 10.16
N HIS A 87 3.59 -17.13 10.08
CA HIS A 87 5.00 -16.96 10.48
C HIS A 87 5.76 -15.92 9.64
N ARG A 88 5.49 -15.81 8.33
CA ARG A 88 6.09 -14.76 7.49
C ARG A 88 5.54 -13.37 7.81
N SER A 89 4.23 -13.24 7.93
CA SER A 89 3.60 -11.96 8.26
C SER A 89 3.95 -11.52 9.68
N LEU A 90 3.96 -12.45 10.64
CA LEU A 90 4.22 -12.22 12.06
C LEU A 90 5.67 -11.88 12.39
N ASN A 91 6.64 -12.50 11.70
CA ASN A 91 8.06 -12.15 11.90
C ASN A 91 8.31 -10.66 11.62
N ASN A 92 7.60 -10.08 10.65
CA ASN A 92 7.74 -8.66 10.33
C ASN A 92 6.70 -7.78 11.05
N SER A 93 5.63 -8.36 11.61
CA SER A 93 4.54 -7.63 12.26
C SER A 93 4.52 -7.71 13.78
N GLY A 94 5.65 -7.99 14.43
CA GLY A 94 5.74 -8.09 15.90
C GLY A 94 5.21 -6.84 16.62
N GLN A 95 5.41 -5.66 16.04
CA GLN A 95 4.83 -4.41 16.56
C GLN A 95 3.30 -4.38 16.44
N ILE A 96 2.72 -4.93 15.38
CA ILE A 96 1.26 -5.00 15.18
C ILE A 96 0.62 -5.91 16.24
N GLN A 97 1.26 -7.05 16.54
CA GLN A 97 0.79 -7.93 17.61
C GLN A 97 0.83 -7.25 18.99
N LYS A 98 1.92 -6.54 19.28
CA LYS A 98 2.14 -5.90 20.60
C LYS A 98 1.29 -4.65 20.80
N TYR A 99 1.12 -3.82 19.77
CA TYR A 99 0.53 -2.49 19.87
C TYR A 99 -0.78 -2.33 19.08
N GLY A 100 -1.28 -3.40 18.44
CA GLY A 100 -2.54 -3.39 17.70
C GLY A 100 -2.56 -2.34 16.59
N ALA A 101 -3.59 -1.48 16.59
CA ALA A 101 -3.77 -0.44 15.59
C ALA A 101 -2.61 0.56 15.52
N TRP A 102 -1.99 0.89 16.66
CA TRP A 102 -0.82 1.77 16.68
C TRP A 102 0.40 1.10 16.04
N GLY A 103 0.60 -0.19 16.31
CA GLY A 103 1.65 -0.97 15.67
C GLY A 103 1.45 -1.09 14.16
N LEU A 104 0.20 -1.26 13.71
CA LEU A 104 -0.16 -1.27 12.30
C LEU A 104 0.11 0.08 11.63
N LEU A 105 -0.25 1.19 12.28
CA LEU A 105 0.01 2.53 11.78
C LEU A 105 1.51 2.74 11.55
N VAL A 106 2.34 2.47 12.57
CA VAL A 106 3.79 2.63 12.47
C VAL A 106 4.38 1.71 11.40
N PHE A 107 3.91 0.46 11.33
CA PHE A 107 4.34 -0.50 10.33
C PHE A 107 4.08 0.00 8.90
N VAL A 108 2.90 0.56 8.63
CA VAL A 108 2.55 1.10 7.30
C VAL A 108 3.29 2.42 7.02
N ALA A 109 3.48 3.27 8.04
CA ALA A 109 4.12 4.58 7.90
C ALA A 109 5.59 4.51 7.50
N ILE A 110 6.30 3.46 7.92
CA ILE A 110 7.71 3.29 7.59
C ILE A 110 7.82 2.81 6.13
N PRO A 111 8.49 3.56 5.23
CA PRO A 111 8.60 3.22 3.83
C PRO A 111 9.73 2.19 3.55
N LEU A 112 9.76 1.08 4.28
CA LEU A 112 10.77 0.02 4.11
C LEU A 112 10.25 -1.13 3.24
N PRO A 113 11.11 -1.79 2.43
CA PRO A 113 10.69 -2.94 1.61
C PRO A 113 10.05 -4.02 2.49
N GLY A 114 8.88 -4.51 2.07
CA GLY A 114 8.11 -5.53 2.80
C GLY A 114 7.15 -5.03 3.88
N THR A 115 7.24 -3.76 4.30
CA THR A 115 6.15 -3.09 5.05
C THR A 115 5.22 -2.37 4.08
N GLY A 116 4.14 -1.72 4.55
CA GLY A 116 3.24 -0.96 3.66
C GLY A 116 1.79 -1.41 3.73
N VAL A 117 1.00 -0.93 2.78
CA VAL A 117 -0.46 -1.02 2.81
C VAL A 117 -0.94 -2.45 2.61
N TRP A 118 -0.37 -3.17 1.64
CA TRP A 118 -0.67 -4.56 1.34
C TRP A 118 -0.26 -5.50 2.46
N SER A 119 1.00 -5.44 2.89
CA SER A 119 1.49 -6.31 3.97
C SER A 119 0.83 -5.97 5.30
N GLY A 120 0.56 -4.68 5.58
CA GLY A 120 -0.19 -4.24 6.75
C GLY A 120 -1.65 -4.72 6.74
N SER A 121 -2.33 -4.64 5.59
CA SER A 121 -3.70 -5.14 5.41
C SER A 121 -3.79 -6.65 5.57
N LEU A 122 -2.83 -7.39 5.01
CA LEU A 122 -2.72 -8.84 5.19
C LEU A 122 -2.46 -9.19 6.65
N ALA A 123 -1.50 -8.54 7.30
CA ALA A 123 -1.20 -8.76 8.73
C ALA A 123 -2.44 -8.48 9.61
N ALA A 124 -3.14 -7.37 9.35
CA ALA A 124 -4.35 -7.01 10.06
C ALA A 124 -5.48 -8.04 9.85
N ALA A 125 -5.65 -8.54 8.62
CA ALA A 125 -6.63 -9.58 8.33
C ALA A 125 -6.29 -10.92 9.01
N LEU A 126 -5.00 -11.32 9.01
CA LEU A 126 -4.52 -12.54 9.66
C LEU A 126 -4.63 -12.48 11.19
N LEU A 127 -4.45 -11.29 11.77
CA LEU A 127 -4.61 -11.02 13.21
C LEU A 127 -6.08 -10.80 13.61
N ASP A 128 -7.03 -10.98 12.69
CA ASP A 128 -8.46 -10.75 12.90
C ASP A 128 -8.78 -9.34 13.46
N MET A 129 -8.00 -8.33 13.05
CA MET A 129 -8.22 -6.96 13.48
C MET A 129 -9.55 -6.45 12.93
N ARG A 130 -10.33 -5.76 13.77
CA ARG A 130 -11.61 -5.18 13.36
C ARG A 130 -11.36 -4.06 12.34
N PHE A 131 -12.13 -4.07 11.24
CA PHE A 131 -12.03 -3.10 10.14
C PHE A 131 -11.96 -1.64 10.64
N LYS A 132 -12.82 -1.27 11.61
CA LYS A 132 -12.87 0.09 12.20
C LYS A 132 -11.57 0.57 12.85
N TRP A 133 -10.66 -0.34 13.18
CA TRP A 133 -9.34 -0.03 13.72
C TRP A 133 -8.24 -0.20 12.67
N ALA A 134 -8.32 -1.27 11.87
CA ALA A 134 -7.33 -1.56 10.85
C ALA A 134 -7.32 -0.51 9.73
N PHE A 135 -8.49 -0.18 9.17
CA PHE A 135 -8.60 0.72 8.03
C PHE A 135 -8.08 2.14 8.34
N PRO A 136 -8.48 2.81 9.44
CA PRO A 136 -7.93 4.13 9.77
C PRO A 136 -6.43 4.11 10.06
N ALA A 137 -5.92 3.06 10.73
CA ALA A 137 -4.49 2.92 11.00
C ALA A 137 -3.67 2.79 9.72
N ILE A 138 -4.14 1.99 8.76
CA ILE A 138 -3.51 1.85 7.43
C ILE A 138 -3.60 3.16 6.65
N LEU A 139 -4.75 3.83 6.68
CA LEU A 139 -4.94 5.11 5.98
C LEU A 139 -3.97 6.18 6.47
N VAL A 140 -3.90 6.37 7.79
CA VAL A 140 -3.01 7.37 8.41
C VAL A 140 -1.54 6.98 8.22
N GLY A 141 -1.21 5.70 8.39
CA GLY A 141 0.14 5.21 8.13
C GLY A 141 0.55 5.47 6.67
N ASN A 142 -0.32 5.18 5.71
CA ASN A 142 -0.05 5.40 4.29
C ASN A 142 0.12 6.89 3.96
N LEU A 143 -0.63 7.77 4.63
CA LEU A 143 -0.50 9.21 4.46
C LEU A 143 0.87 9.70 4.94
N ILE A 144 1.34 9.20 6.09
CA ILE A 144 2.69 9.50 6.60
C ILE A 144 3.74 9.00 5.59
N ALA A 145 3.60 7.77 5.09
CA ALA A 145 4.51 7.22 4.07
C ALA A 145 4.50 8.06 2.78
N ALA A 146 3.33 8.55 2.34
CA ALA A 146 3.18 9.44 1.19
C ALA A 146 3.98 10.73 1.36
N VAL A 147 3.87 11.38 2.52
CA VAL A 147 4.62 12.60 2.84
C VAL A 147 6.13 12.33 2.86
N LEU A 148 6.57 11.21 3.47
CA LEU A 148 7.98 10.84 3.52
C LEU A 148 8.56 10.57 2.12
N ILE A 149 7.88 9.78 1.30
CA ILE A 149 8.33 9.48 -0.07
C ILE A 149 8.28 10.74 -0.95
N PHE A 150 7.26 11.59 -0.79
CA PHE A 150 7.19 12.86 -1.50
C PHE A 150 8.39 13.75 -1.16
N ALA A 151 8.72 13.90 0.12
CA ALA A 151 9.86 14.71 0.56
C ALA A 151 11.20 14.13 0.05
N LEU A 152 11.38 12.81 0.09
CA LEU A 152 12.55 12.14 -0.47
C LEU A 152 12.65 12.33 -1.98
N SER A 153 11.53 12.16 -2.70
CA SER A 153 11.50 12.28 -4.16
C SER A 153 11.76 13.73 -4.60
N HIS A 154 11.18 14.72 -3.92
CA HIS A 154 11.45 16.13 -4.21
C HIS A 154 12.88 16.53 -3.85
N GLY A 155 13.39 16.12 -2.68
CA GLY A 155 14.75 16.44 -2.25
C GLY A 155 15.81 15.84 -3.17
N VAL A 156 15.60 14.60 -3.64
CA VAL A 156 16.49 13.95 -4.62
C VAL A 156 16.43 14.66 -5.97
N VAL A 157 15.23 15.01 -6.45
CA VAL A 157 15.07 15.74 -7.71
C VAL A 157 15.73 17.13 -7.65
N SER A 158 15.66 17.83 -6.51
CA SER A 158 16.31 19.14 -6.37
C SER A 158 17.84 19.07 -6.32
N VAL A 159 18.41 17.94 -5.89
CA VAL A 159 19.87 17.75 -5.83
C VAL A 159 20.43 17.25 -7.16
N ILE A 160 19.68 16.43 -7.90
CA ILE A 160 20.13 15.87 -9.19
C ILE A 160 19.81 16.82 -10.36
N GLY A 161 18.79 17.67 -10.23
CA GLY A 161 18.39 18.65 -11.25
C GLY A 161 19.09 20.01 -11.17
N ALA A 162 20.00 20.21 -10.21
CA ALA A 162 20.85 21.39 -10.05
C ALA A 162 22.26 21.11 -10.59
#